data_AF-A0A2V6BRP3-F1
#
_entry.id   AF-A0A2V6BRP3-F1
#
_cell.length_a   1.000
_cell.length_b   1.000
_cell.length_c   1.000
_cell.angle_alpha   90.00
_cell.angle_beta   90.00
_cell.angle_gamma   90.00
#
_symmetry.space_group_name_H-M   'P 1'
#
loop_
_entity.id
_entity.type
_entity.pdbx_description
1 polymer ?
#
loop_
_entity_poly.entity_id
_entity_poly.type
_entity_poly.pdbx_seq_one_letter_code
_entity_poly.pdbx_strand_id
1 'polypeptide(L)'
;HHKIDLTDKALEAAVRLSDRYITGRFLPDKAIDVMDEAGSRARITAMTRPPDVKQLELEIEEIKTRKERSIKDQDFEGAASMRDKEKQAKEKLESVLNSWKANREEKRVKVDEDDILHVVAKWTGIPLKRMEQGEAQKLLAMEEELSRVVVGQREAVTALCKALRRSRADLKDPKRPIGTFALLGPTGVGKTLLAKSMAEHMFGDAKALVQLDMSEYMEKFTVSRLVGSPPGYVGYEGGGQLT
;
A
#
# COMPACT_ATOMS: atom_id res chain seq x y z
N HIS A 1 -3.98 21.59 7.81
CA HIS A 1 -2.70 21.51 7.06
C HIS A 1 -2.91 21.30 5.55
N HIS A 2 -3.74 20.34 5.10
CA HIS A 2 -3.89 20.02 3.66
C HIS A 2 -5.16 20.54 2.95
N LYS A 3 -6.05 21.27 3.64
CA LYS A 3 -7.40 21.63 3.12
C LYS A 3 -8.15 20.40 2.58
N ILE A 4 -8.14 19.31 3.35
CA ILE A 4 -8.84 18.06 3.03
C ILE A 4 -10.03 17.91 3.96
N ASP A 5 -11.05 17.21 3.48
CA ASP A 5 -12.14 16.70 4.32
C ASP A 5 -12.03 15.17 4.38
N LEU A 6 -11.73 14.65 5.55
CA LEU A 6 -11.66 13.21 5.81
C LEU A 6 -13.06 12.70 6.13
N THR A 7 -13.47 11.64 5.46
CA THR A 7 -14.72 10.94 5.81
C THR A 7 -14.56 10.12 7.09
N ASP A 8 -15.67 9.84 7.77
CA ASP A 8 -15.69 8.93 8.92
C ASP A 8 -15.15 7.53 8.53
N LYS A 9 -15.47 7.07 7.31
CA LYS A 9 -14.93 5.82 6.75
C LYS A 9 -13.41 5.86 6.58
N ALA A 10 -12.85 6.99 6.11
CA ALA A 10 -11.41 7.16 6.02
C ALA A 10 -10.74 7.14 7.40
N LEU A 11 -11.35 7.74 8.42
CA LEU A 11 -10.87 7.71 9.79
C LEU A 11 -10.86 6.28 10.35
N GLU A 12 -11.97 5.56 10.24
CA GLU A 12 -12.08 4.16 10.66
C GLU A 12 -11.10 3.27 9.91
N ALA A 13 -10.99 3.43 8.59
CA ALA A 13 -10.06 2.70 7.76
C ALA A 13 -8.61 2.98 8.13
N ALA A 14 -8.25 4.24 8.42
CA ALA A 14 -6.89 4.61 8.81
C ALA A 14 -6.48 3.88 10.08
N VAL A 15 -7.34 3.84 11.09
CA VAL A 15 -7.07 3.10 12.33
C VAL A 15 -7.03 1.60 12.07
N ARG A 16 -8.07 1.02 11.46
CA ARG A 16 -8.21 -0.42 11.24
C ARG A 16 -7.08 -1.00 10.36
N LEU A 17 -6.75 -0.33 9.25
CA LEU A 17 -5.77 -0.83 8.28
C LEU A 17 -4.33 -0.58 8.76
N SER A 18 -4.05 0.57 9.37
CA SER A 18 -2.72 0.81 9.95
C SER A 18 -2.46 -0.15 11.11
N ASP A 19 -3.46 -0.44 11.94
CA ASP A 19 -3.29 -1.41 13.02
C ASP A 19 -2.92 -2.79 12.50
N ARG A 20 -3.63 -3.21 11.47
CA ARG A 20 -3.52 -4.55 10.92
C ARG A 20 -2.27 -4.79 10.09
N TYR A 21 -1.89 -3.85 9.24
CA TYR A 21 -0.86 -4.07 8.22
C TYR A 21 0.47 -3.36 8.53
N ILE A 22 0.47 -2.36 9.41
CA ILE A 22 1.68 -1.64 9.82
C ILE A 22 2.04 -2.11 11.24
N THR A 23 2.70 -3.26 11.32
CA THR A 23 3.01 -3.96 12.58
C THR A 23 4.23 -3.40 13.33
N GLY A 24 5.07 -2.60 12.67
CA GLY A 24 6.27 -1.99 13.27
C GLY A 24 6.04 -0.61 13.92
N ARG A 25 4.80 -0.13 14.01
CA ARG A 25 4.45 1.18 14.58
C ARG A 25 3.22 1.09 15.47
N PHE A 26 3.07 2.06 16.36
CA PHE A 26 1.99 2.11 17.34
C PHE A 26 0.91 3.13 16.96
N LEU A 27 -0.34 2.84 17.36
CA LEU A 27 -1.41 3.83 17.33
C LEU A 27 -1.17 4.89 18.43
N PRO A 28 -1.62 6.14 18.24
CA PRO A 28 -2.33 6.67 17.06
C PRO A 28 -1.41 7.13 15.90
N ASP A 29 -0.10 7.19 16.13
CA ASP A 29 0.89 7.78 15.22
C ASP A 29 0.81 7.22 13.79
N LYS A 30 0.80 5.90 13.64
CA LYS A 30 0.69 5.25 12.33
C LYS A 30 -0.60 5.57 11.56
N ALA A 31 -1.70 5.83 12.27
CA ALA A 31 -2.97 6.19 11.61
C ALA A 31 -2.94 7.64 11.13
N ILE A 32 -2.37 8.53 11.95
CA ILE A 32 -2.21 9.95 11.61
C ILE A 32 -1.32 10.11 10.38
N ASP A 33 -0.19 9.39 10.32
CA ASP A 33 0.70 9.46 9.16
C ASP A 33 0.05 8.98 7.87
N VAL A 34 -0.73 7.89 7.94
CA VAL A 34 -1.48 7.37 6.78
C VAL A 34 -2.50 8.41 6.29
N MET A 35 -3.19 9.09 7.22
CA MET A 35 -4.12 10.17 6.90
C MET A 35 -3.41 11.37 6.27
N ASP A 36 -2.22 11.74 6.78
CA ASP A 36 -1.44 12.87 6.28
C ASP A 36 -0.92 12.63 4.86
N GLU A 37 -0.39 11.43 4.59
CA GLU A 37 0.06 11.06 3.24
C GLU A 37 -1.12 10.92 2.27
N ALA A 38 -2.25 10.36 2.70
CA ALA A 38 -3.47 10.29 1.89
C ALA A 38 -3.95 11.69 1.51
N GLY A 39 -3.98 12.60 2.48
CA GLY A 39 -4.32 14.00 2.28
C GLY A 39 -3.40 14.73 1.32
N SER A 40 -2.09 14.58 1.52
CA SER A 40 -1.07 15.16 0.64
C SER A 40 -1.20 14.65 -0.79
N ARG A 41 -1.41 13.34 -0.96
CA ARG A 41 -1.59 12.71 -2.27
C ARG A 41 -2.85 13.22 -2.96
N ALA A 42 -3.99 13.18 -2.28
CA ALA A 42 -5.26 13.63 -2.85
C ALA A 42 -5.19 15.10 -3.30
N ARG A 43 -4.48 15.93 -2.51
CA ARG A 43 -4.21 17.33 -2.86
C ARG A 43 -3.31 17.47 -4.08
N ILE A 44 -2.23 16.68 -4.20
CA ILE A 44 -1.35 16.70 -5.38
C ILE A 44 -2.12 16.28 -6.63
N THR A 45 -2.91 15.21 -6.56
CA THR A 45 -3.74 14.75 -7.68
C THR A 45 -4.72 15.85 -8.12
N ALA A 46 -5.37 16.53 -7.18
CA ALA A 46 -6.26 17.66 -7.49
C ALA A 46 -5.53 18.90 -8.07
N MET A 47 -4.23 19.07 -7.77
CA MET A 47 -3.40 20.14 -8.34
C MET A 47 -2.81 19.81 -9.72
N THR A 48 -3.07 18.62 -10.25
CA THR A 48 -2.58 18.24 -11.57
C THR A 48 -3.39 18.96 -12.64
N ARG A 49 -2.71 19.55 -13.64
CA ARG A 49 -3.38 20.28 -14.73
C ARG A 49 -4.27 19.33 -15.55
N PRO A 50 -5.44 19.79 -16.02
CA PRO A 50 -6.30 18.99 -16.89
C PRO A 50 -5.53 18.52 -18.15
N PRO A 51 -5.82 17.33 -18.68
CA PRO A 51 -5.17 16.83 -19.90
C PRO A 51 -5.38 17.76 -21.10
N ASP A 52 -6.51 18.45 -21.14
CA ASP A 52 -6.88 19.42 -22.20
C ASP A 52 -5.88 20.58 -22.30
N VAL A 53 -5.28 21.01 -21.18
CA VAL A 53 -4.26 22.08 -21.17
C VAL A 53 -3.04 21.65 -21.98
N LYS A 54 -2.59 20.40 -21.82
CA LYS A 54 -1.43 19.86 -22.53
C LYS A 54 -1.72 19.71 -24.03
N GLN A 55 -2.95 19.36 -24.40
CA GLN A 55 -3.36 19.30 -25.81
C GLN A 55 -3.40 20.68 -26.45
N LEU A 56 -3.94 21.69 -25.76
CA LEU A 56 -3.97 23.08 -26.24
C LEU A 56 -2.55 23.67 -26.38
N GLU A 57 -1.63 23.36 -25.46
CA GLU A 57 -0.22 23.76 -25.56
C GLU A 57 0.44 23.16 -26.82
N LEU A 58 0.18 21.88 -27.13
CA LEU A 58 0.67 21.23 -28.34
C LEU A 58 0.07 21.85 -29.61
N GLU A 59 -1.24 22.11 -29.63
CA GLU A 59 -1.94 22.73 -30.76
C GLU A 59 -1.39 24.14 -31.05
N ILE A 60 -1.13 24.95 -30.02
CA ILE A 60 -0.53 26.28 -30.17
C ILE A 60 0.86 26.18 -30.81
N GLU A 61 1.65 25.17 -30.43
CA GLU A 61 3.01 25.00 -30.95
C GLU A 61 3.02 24.51 -32.40
N GLU A 62 2.07 23.66 -32.78
CA GLU A 62 1.82 23.30 -34.19
C GLU A 62 1.38 24.52 -35.02
N ILE A 63 0.49 25.36 -34.48
CA ILE A 63 0.04 26.58 -35.17
C ILE A 63 1.22 27.55 -35.38
N LYS A 64 2.08 27.73 -34.38
CA LYS A 64 3.29 28.56 -34.50
C LYS A 64 4.24 28.05 -35.57
N THR A 65 4.53 26.75 -35.59
CA THR A 65 5.42 26.18 -36.61
C THR A 65 4.83 26.33 -38.02
N ARG A 66 3.51 26.15 -38.18
CA ARG A 66 2.83 26.40 -39.45
C ARG A 66 2.87 27.89 -39.85
N LYS A 67 2.68 28.80 -38.89
CA LYS A 67 2.79 30.25 -39.11
C LYS A 67 4.19 30.65 -39.58
N GLU A 68 5.23 30.16 -38.91
CA GLU A 68 6.63 30.42 -39.29
C GLU A 68 6.96 29.88 -40.69
N ARG A 69 6.39 28.72 -41.05
CA ARG A 69 6.53 28.17 -42.39
C ARG A 69 5.87 29.07 -43.45
N SER A 70 4.63 29.50 -43.24
CA SER A 70 3.94 30.44 -44.14
C SER A 70 4.71 31.76 -44.30
N ILE A 71 5.34 32.27 -43.24
CA ILE A 71 6.19 33.47 -43.32
C ILE A 71 7.43 33.23 -44.20
N LYS A 72 8.09 32.06 -44.05
CA LYS A 72 9.24 31.69 -44.89
C LYS A 72 8.86 31.54 -46.35
N ASP A 73 7.68 31.00 -46.61
CA ASP A 73 7.14 30.78 -47.96
C ASP A 73 6.53 32.06 -48.57
N GLN A 74 6.61 33.21 -47.88
CA GLN A 74 6.01 34.50 -48.25
C GLN A 74 4.48 34.48 -48.44
N ASP A 75 3.82 33.46 -47.90
CA ASP A 75 2.36 33.36 -47.81
C ASP A 75 1.85 34.20 -46.62
N PHE A 76 1.73 35.51 -46.83
CA PHE A 76 1.31 36.45 -45.80
C PHE A 76 -0.16 36.26 -45.38
N GLU A 77 -1.02 35.77 -46.27
CA GLU A 77 -2.44 35.52 -45.98
C GLU A 77 -2.60 34.28 -45.09
N GLY A 78 -1.89 33.19 -45.40
CA GLY A 78 -1.81 32.02 -44.54
C GLY A 78 -1.19 32.33 -43.18
N ALA A 79 -0.14 33.15 -43.13
CA ALA A 79 0.46 33.60 -41.88
C ALA A 79 -0.51 34.43 -41.02
N ALA A 80 -1.30 35.32 -41.63
CA ALA A 80 -2.33 36.09 -40.93
C ALA A 80 -3.43 35.18 -40.36
N SER A 81 -3.91 34.21 -41.13
CA SER A 81 -4.88 33.20 -40.66
C SER A 81 -4.35 32.40 -39.47
N MET A 82 -3.09 31.97 -39.52
CA MET A 82 -2.47 31.22 -38.41
C MET A 82 -2.22 32.10 -37.18
N ARG A 83 -1.92 33.39 -37.35
CA ARG A 83 -1.82 34.35 -36.24
C ARG A 83 -3.15 34.47 -35.50
N ASP A 84 -4.25 34.59 -36.22
CA ASP A 84 -5.57 34.74 -35.61
C ASP A 84 -6.01 33.44 -34.92
N LYS A 85 -5.69 32.27 -35.50
CA LYS A 85 -5.88 30.96 -34.84
C LYS A 85 -5.04 30.81 -33.57
N GLU A 86 -3.77 31.23 -33.60
CA GLU A 86 -2.89 31.22 -32.42
C GLU A 86 -3.48 32.09 -31.31
N LYS A 87 -4.00 33.27 -31.65
CA LYS A 87 -4.65 34.17 -30.68
C LYS A 87 -5.86 33.52 -30.03
N GLN A 88 -6.76 32.93 -30.83
CA GLN A 88 -7.93 32.21 -30.32
C GLN A 88 -7.56 31.01 -29.44
N ALA A 89 -6.55 30.24 -29.84
CA ALA A 89 -6.07 29.09 -29.06
C ALA A 89 -5.46 29.52 -27.71
N LYS A 90 -4.71 30.64 -27.69
CA LYS A 90 -4.19 31.23 -26.45
C LYS A 90 -5.28 31.76 -25.54
N GLU A 91 -6.29 32.45 -26.08
CA GLU A 91 -7.45 32.92 -25.30
C GLU A 91 -8.22 31.75 -24.69
N LYS A 92 -8.42 30.65 -25.45
CA LYS A 92 -9.00 29.41 -24.93
C LYS A 92 -8.16 28.81 -23.80
N LEU A 93 -6.85 28.66 -24.00
CA LEU A 93 -5.94 28.15 -22.97
C LEU A 93 -6.01 28.99 -21.69
N GLU A 94 -6.02 30.31 -21.81
CA GLU A 94 -6.11 31.23 -20.68
C GLU A 94 -7.45 31.11 -19.95
N SER A 95 -8.56 30.97 -20.68
CA SER A 95 -9.89 30.73 -20.09
C SER A 95 -9.96 29.41 -19.31
N VAL A 96 -9.36 28.34 -19.84
CA VAL A 96 -9.28 27.02 -19.20
C VAL A 96 -8.41 27.08 -17.95
N LEU A 97 -7.26 27.77 -18.02
CA LEU A 97 -6.39 27.96 -16.86
C LEU A 97 -7.05 28.80 -15.77
N ASN A 98 -7.78 29.85 -16.13
CA ASN A 98 -8.46 30.72 -15.17
C ASN A 98 -9.66 30.02 -14.51
N SER A 99 -10.45 29.27 -15.27
CA SER A 99 -11.54 28.45 -14.72
C SER A 99 -11.02 27.31 -13.83
N TRP A 100 -9.88 26.72 -14.16
CA TRP A 100 -9.20 25.73 -13.31
C TRP A 100 -8.66 26.36 -12.02
N LYS A 101 -8.01 27.52 -12.09
CA LYS A 101 -7.55 28.27 -10.90
C LYS A 101 -8.71 28.70 -10.00
N ALA A 102 -9.81 29.19 -10.57
CA ALA A 102 -10.99 29.58 -9.80
C ALA A 102 -11.62 28.39 -9.06
N ASN A 103 -11.69 27.21 -9.70
CA ASN A 103 -12.15 25.97 -9.04
C ASN A 103 -11.18 25.43 -7.97
N ARG A 104 -9.92 25.88 -7.95
CA ARG A 104 -8.83 25.36 -7.10
C ARG A 104 -8.82 25.99 -5.70
N GLU A 105 -9.15 27.27 -5.55
CA GLU A 105 -8.94 27.96 -4.28
C GLU A 105 -9.95 27.58 -3.19
N GLU A 106 -11.13 27.10 -3.57
CA GLU A 106 -12.23 26.81 -2.64
C GLU A 106 -12.50 25.32 -2.39
N LYS A 107 -12.06 24.41 -3.27
CA LYS A 107 -12.41 22.98 -3.11
C LYS A 107 -11.48 22.29 -2.13
N ARG A 108 -12.04 21.93 -0.98
CA ARG A 108 -11.44 20.91 -0.11
C ARG A 108 -11.50 19.56 -0.80
N VAL A 109 -10.40 18.84 -0.78
CA VAL A 109 -10.34 17.50 -1.39
C VAL A 109 -10.88 16.50 -0.39
N LYS A 110 -11.90 15.75 -0.80
CA LYS A 110 -12.47 14.67 0.00
C LYS A 110 -11.53 13.47 -0.03
N VAL A 111 -11.21 12.93 1.14
CA VAL A 111 -10.40 11.72 1.32
C VAL A 111 -11.31 10.61 1.86
N ASP A 112 -11.38 9.50 1.15
CA ASP A 112 -12.24 8.35 1.48
C ASP A 112 -11.42 7.10 1.86
N GLU A 113 -12.10 6.00 2.20
CA GLU A 113 -11.49 4.71 2.57
C GLU A 113 -10.49 4.21 1.51
N ASP A 114 -10.80 4.35 0.21
CA ASP A 114 -9.94 3.93 -0.89
C ASP A 114 -8.60 4.69 -0.89
N ASP A 115 -8.61 5.95 -0.46
CA ASP A 115 -7.40 6.75 -0.43
C ASP A 115 -6.41 6.22 0.59
N ILE A 116 -6.93 5.94 1.78
CA ILE A 116 -6.22 5.31 2.89
C ILE A 116 -5.68 3.95 2.47
N LEU A 117 -6.52 3.11 1.86
CA LEU A 117 -6.16 1.77 1.42
C LEU A 117 -4.94 1.80 0.49
N HIS A 118 -4.93 2.75 -0.46
CA HIS A 118 -3.81 2.91 -1.38
C HIS A 118 -2.53 3.39 -0.68
N VAL A 119 -2.61 4.22 0.35
CA VAL A 119 -1.42 4.61 1.13
C VAL A 119 -0.86 3.39 1.89
N VAL A 120 -1.73 2.65 2.59
CA VAL A 120 -1.31 1.47 3.35
C VAL A 120 -0.73 0.39 2.43
N ALA A 121 -1.34 0.15 1.26
CA ALA A 121 -0.81 -0.77 0.25
C ALA A 121 0.60 -0.36 -0.21
N LYS A 122 0.82 0.93 -0.46
CA LYS A 122 2.13 1.46 -0.87
C LYS A 122 3.18 1.31 0.23
N TRP A 123 2.81 1.55 1.49
CA TRP A 123 3.72 1.43 2.64
C TRP A 123 4.13 -0.02 2.92
N THR A 124 3.18 -0.93 2.79
CA THR A 124 3.35 -2.34 3.17
C THR A 124 3.81 -3.21 2.00
N GLY A 125 3.68 -2.71 0.76
CA GLY A 125 3.90 -3.48 -0.47
C GLY A 125 2.81 -4.50 -0.77
N ILE A 126 1.75 -4.57 0.03
CA ILE A 126 0.65 -5.51 -0.15
C ILE A 126 -0.28 -4.98 -1.26
N PRO A 127 -0.56 -5.75 -2.33
CA PRO A 127 -1.43 -5.30 -3.41
C PRO A 127 -2.85 -4.91 -2.94
N LEU A 128 -3.38 -3.80 -3.47
CA LEU A 128 -4.74 -3.31 -3.20
C LEU A 128 -5.82 -4.38 -3.31
N LYS A 129 -5.83 -5.15 -4.42
CA LYS A 129 -6.76 -6.27 -4.64
C LYS A 129 -6.72 -7.30 -3.51
N ARG A 130 -5.54 -7.53 -2.91
CA ARG A 130 -5.40 -8.42 -1.77
C ARG A 130 -5.94 -7.77 -0.48
N MET A 131 -5.94 -6.46 -0.34
CA MET A 131 -6.51 -5.79 0.83
C MET A 131 -8.04 -5.65 0.75
N GLU A 132 -8.58 -5.46 -0.46
CA GLU A 132 -10.04 -5.43 -0.75
C GLU A 132 -10.69 -6.81 -0.58
N GLN A 133 -9.96 -7.88 -0.91
CA GLN A 133 -10.42 -9.24 -0.62
C GLN A 133 -10.66 -9.39 0.89
N GLY A 134 -11.93 -9.50 1.26
CA GLY A 134 -12.34 -9.71 2.64
C GLY A 134 -11.56 -10.86 3.27
N GLU A 135 -11.04 -10.64 4.48
CA GLU A 135 -10.25 -11.63 5.23
C GLU A 135 -10.97 -12.98 5.32
N ALA A 136 -12.29 -12.94 5.52
CA ALA A 136 -13.13 -14.13 5.55
C ALA A 136 -12.99 -14.96 4.26
N GLN A 137 -13.01 -14.32 3.09
CA GLN A 137 -12.92 -15.02 1.81
C GLN A 137 -11.53 -15.63 1.61
N LYS A 138 -10.47 -14.93 2.01
CA LYS A 138 -9.11 -15.50 2.00
C LYS A 138 -8.97 -16.70 2.92
N LEU A 139 -9.51 -16.63 4.13
CA LEU A 139 -9.48 -17.74 5.08
C LEU A 139 -10.30 -18.94 4.60
N LEU A 140 -11.40 -18.70 3.88
CA LEU A 140 -12.21 -19.75 3.26
C LEU A 140 -11.44 -20.46 2.13
N ALA A 141 -10.71 -19.70 1.30
CA ALA A 141 -9.91 -20.25 0.20
C ALA A 141 -8.56 -20.85 0.64
N MET A 142 -8.05 -20.49 1.82
CA MET A 142 -6.71 -20.87 2.30
C MET A 142 -6.46 -22.38 2.32
N GLU A 143 -7.48 -23.18 2.68
CA GLU A 143 -7.33 -24.64 2.75
C GLU A 143 -7.06 -25.25 1.37
N GLU A 144 -7.75 -24.75 0.34
CA GLU A 144 -7.54 -25.21 -1.04
C GLU A 144 -6.17 -24.79 -1.57
N GLU A 145 -5.79 -23.53 -1.36
CA GLU A 145 -4.51 -23.02 -1.84
C GLU A 145 -3.31 -23.71 -1.15
N LEU A 146 -3.37 -23.91 0.17
CA LEU A 146 -2.32 -24.63 0.88
C LEU A 146 -2.22 -26.10 0.45
N SER A 147 -3.37 -26.72 0.13
CA SER A 147 -3.40 -28.12 -0.33
C SER A 147 -2.80 -28.31 -1.73
N ARG A 148 -2.73 -27.26 -2.56
CA ARG A 148 -2.05 -27.29 -3.87
C ARG A 148 -0.53 -27.32 -3.73
N VAL A 149 0.01 -26.71 -2.67
CA VAL A 149 1.45 -26.59 -2.45
C VAL A 149 1.97 -27.69 -1.52
N VAL A 150 1.25 -27.98 -0.43
CA VAL A 150 1.65 -28.94 0.58
C VAL A 150 1.01 -30.30 0.30
N VAL A 151 1.68 -31.08 -0.54
CA VAL A 151 1.21 -32.38 -1.01
C VAL A 151 1.25 -33.44 0.11
N GLY A 152 0.19 -34.23 0.23
CA GLY A 152 0.14 -35.37 1.16
C GLY A 152 -0.10 -35.02 2.63
N GLN A 153 -0.33 -33.75 2.98
CA GLN A 153 -0.51 -33.28 4.36
C GLN A 153 -1.91 -32.68 4.62
N ARG A 154 -2.94 -33.25 3.97
CA ARG A 154 -4.32 -32.69 4.01
C ARG A 154 -4.84 -32.51 5.44
N GLU A 155 -4.63 -33.48 6.31
CA GLU A 155 -5.09 -33.41 7.70
C GLU A 155 -4.48 -32.22 8.46
N ALA A 156 -3.16 -32.03 8.33
CA ALA A 156 -2.45 -30.92 8.95
C ALA A 156 -2.92 -29.56 8.40
N VAL A 157 -3.10 -29.46 7.07
CA VAL A 157 -3.62 -28.25 6.41
C VAL A 157 -5.04 -27.93 6.89
N THR A 158 -5.94 -28.91 6.89
CA THR A 158 -7.32 -28.74 7.37
C THR A 158 -7.37 -28.33 8.84
N ALA A 159 -6.59 -28.97 9.71
CA ALA A 159 -6.54 -28.64 11.14
C ALA A 159 -6.07 -27.20 11.39
N LEU A 160 -5.02 -26.78 10.68
CA LEU A 160 -4.48 -25.42 10.73
C LEU A 160 -5.50 -24.39 10.24
N CYS A 161 -6.09 -24.61 9.06
CA CYS A 161 -7.07 -23.70 8.47
C CYS A 161 -8.34 -23.57 9.32
N LYS A 162 -8.81 -24.67 9.95
CA LYS A 162 -9.94 -24.62 10.90
C LYS A 162 -9.61 -23.78 12.14
N ALA A 163 -8.41 -23.93 12.70
CA ALA A 163 -7.99 -23.16 13.87
C ALA A 163 -7.86 -21.66 13.57
N LEU A 164 -7.30 -21.29 12.41
CA LEU A 164 -7.19 -19.89 11.97
C LEU A 164 -8.57 -19.25 11.75
N ARG A 165 -9.49 -19.95 11.08
CA ARG A 165 -10.88 -19.49 10.90
C ARG A 165 -11.58 -19.24 12.23
N ARG A 166 -11.41 -20.13 13.22
CA ARG A 166 -11.97 -19.93 14.58
C ARG A 166 -11.37 -18.73 15.30
N SER A 167 -10.06 -18.52 15.20
CA SER A 167 -9.40 -17.38 15.86
C SER A 167 -9.83 -16.03 15.28
N ARG A 168 -10.24 -15.98 14.01
CA ARG A 168 -10.63 -14.76 13.31
C ARG A 168 -12.14 -14.49 13.35
N ALA A 169 -12.95 -15.44 13.80
CA ALA A 169 -14.37 -15.26 14.08
C ALA A 169 -14.66 -14.52 15.41
N ASP A 170 -13.67 -13.77 15.93
CA ASP A 170 -13.72 -13.01 17.18
C ASP A 170 -14.03 -13.82 18.46
N LEU A 171 -13.90 -15.15 18.39
CA LEU A 171 -14.12 -16.07 19.50
C LEU A 171 -12.89 -16.23 20.42
N LYS A 172 -11.85 -15.40 20.27
CA LYS A 172 -10.55 -15.59 20.93
C LYS A 172 -10.02 -14.29 21.54
N ASP A 173 -9.44 -14.43 22.73
CA ASP A 173 -8.77 -13.36 23.47
C ASP A 173 -7.66 -12.68 22.62
N PRO A 174 -7.71 -11.34 22.43
CA PRO A 174 -6.72 -10.59 21.66
C PRO A 174 -5.30 -10.65 22.24
N LYS A 175 -5.12 -11.04 23.50
CA LYS A 175 -3.81 -11.26 24.12
C LYS A 175 -3.15 -12.59 23.70
N ARG A 176 -3.84 -13.43 22.94
CA ARG A 176 -3.32 -14.73 22.49
C ARG A 176 -2.93 -14.69 21.01
N PRO A 177 -1.88 -15.43 20.59
CA PRO A 177 -1.51 -15.55 19.19
C PRO A 177 -2.68 -16.03 18.34
N ILE A 178 -2.76 -15.63 17.06
CA ILE A 178 -3.83 -16.04 16.12
C ILE A 178 -3.93 -17.58 16.05
N GLY A 179 -2.80 -18.27 16.04
CA GLY A 179 -2.74 -19.72 16.12
C GLY A 179 -1.49 -20.17 16.87
N THR A 180 -1.63 -21.26 17.61
CA THR A 180 -0.51 -21.94 18.27
C THR A 180 -0.54 -23.38 17.80
N PHE A 181 0.52 -23.81 17.14
CA PHE A 181 0.57 -25.10 16.47
C PHE A 181 1.88 -25.81 16.82
N ALA A 182 1.80 -27.12 17.00
CA ALA A 182 2.96 -28.01 17.06
C ALA A 182 2.94 -28.88 15.79
N LEU A 183 3.91 -28.68 14.90
CA LEU A 183 4.04 -29.48 13.68
C LEU A 183 5.00 -30.64 13.94
N LEU A 184 4.44 -31.84 14.12
CA LEU A 184 5.17 -33.05 14.46
C LEU A 184 5.54 -33.86 13.20
N GLY A 185 6.65 -34.57 13.25
CA GLY A 185 7.14 -35.43 12.15
C GLY A 185 8.63 -35.24 11.84
N PRO A 186 9.21 -36.04 10.94
CA PRO A 186 10.62 -35.91 10.56
C PRO A 186 10.90 -34.64 9.75
N THR A 187 12.17 -34.34 9.48
CA THR A 187 12.55 -33.26 8.56
C THR A 187 12.16 -33.61 7.11
N GLY A 188 11.96 -32.60 6.27
CA GLY A 188 11.63 -32.80 4.85
C GLY A 188 10.16 -33.08 4.51
N VAL A 189 9.28 -33.34 5.49
CA VAL A 189 7.85 -33.67 5.24
C VAL A 189 6.95 -32.46 4.93
N GLY A 190 7.51 -31.25 4.84
CA GLY A 190 6.77 -30.05 4.46
C GLY A 190 6.35 -29.12 5.61
N LYS A 191 6.84 -29.32 6.85
CA LYS A 191 6.52 -28.43 8.01
C LYS A 191 6.91 -26.97 7.76
N THR A 192 8.15 -26.74 7.32
CA THR A 192 8.65 -25.40 6.99
C THR A 192 7.95 -24.83 5.76
N LEU A 193 7.62 -25.68 4.77
CA LEU A 193 6.88 -25.27 3.57
C LEU A 193 5.49 -24.77 3.95
N LEU A 194 4.76 -25.52 4.80
CA LEU A 194 3.46 -25.13 5.31
C LEU A 194 3.50 -23.78 6.03
N ALA A 195 4.50 -23.54 6.89
CA ALA A 195 4.67 -22.27 7.58
C ALA A 195 4.94 -21.11 6.61
N LYS A 196 5.81 -21.31 5.59
CA LYS A 196 6.11 -20.30 4.57
C LYS A 196 4.89 -19.99 3.70
N SER A 197 4.20 -21.01 3.21
CA SER A 197 2.99 -20.84 2.39
C SER A 197 1.86 -20.17 3.17
N MET A 198 1.74 -20.45 4.47
CA MET A 198 0.82 -19.75 5.36
C MET A 198 1.19 -18.27 5.50
N ALA A 199 2.47 -17.95 5.72
CA ALA A 199 2.92 -16.57 5.81
C ALA A 199 2.63 -15.78 4.52
N GLU A 200 2.87 -16.39 3.37
CA GLU A 200 2.55 -15.81 2.07
C GLU A 200 1.05 -15.56 1.89
N HIS A 201 0.19 -16.49 2.29
CA HIS A 201 -1.27 -16.32 2.17
C HIS A 201 -1.84 -15.31 3.16
N MET A 202 -1.31 -15.27 4.39
CA MET A 202 -1.81 -14.38 5.44
C MET A 202 -1.27 -12.95 5.32
N PHE A 203 0.02 -12.80 5.03
CA PHE A 203 0.73 -11.52 5.07
C PHE A 203 1.19 -11.04 3.70
N GLY A 204 1.04 -11.86 2.66
CA GLY A 204 1.42 -11.50 1.29
C GLY A 204 2.90 -11.69 0.97
N ASP A 205 3.72 -12.05 1.96
CA ASP A 205 5.17 -12.24 1.84
C ASP A 205 5.62 -13.47 2.64
N ALA A 206 6.31 -14.40 1.99
CA ALA A 206 6.91 -15.56 2.65
C ALA A 206 8.03 -15.18 3.64
N LYS A 207 8.66 -14.00 3.46
CA LYS A 207 9.69 -13.47 4.37
C LYS A 207 9.11 -12.90 5.66
N ALA A 208 7.80 -12.73 5.76
CA ALA A 208 7.13 -12.41 7.02
C ALA A 208 7.24 -13.56 8.04
N LEU A 209 7.68 -14.76 7.62
CA LEU A 209 8.00 -15.85 8.53
C LEU A 209 9.32 -15.58 9.26
N VAL A 210 9.21 -15.25 10.55
CA VAL A 210 10.35 -15.29 11.46
C VAL A 210 10.64 -16.73 11.84
N GLN A 211 11.84 -17.21 11.51
CA GLN A 211 12.30 -18.57 11.81
C GLN A 211 13.42 -18.53 12.85
N LEU A 212 13.26 -19.32 13.91
CA LEU A 212 14.26 -19.49 14.96
C LEU A 212 14.62 -20.97 15.07
N ASP A 213 15.91 -21.29 15.00
CA ASP A 213 16.39 -22.65 15.24
C ASP A 213 16.68 -22.84 16.73
N MET A 214 15.80 -23.59 17.42
CA MET A 214 15.95 -23.87 18.85
C MET A 214 17.22 -24.66 19.19
N SER A 215 17.81 -25.36 18.21
CA SER A 215 19.07 -26.09 18.40
C SER A 215 20.24 -25.15 18.69
N GLU A 216 20.18 -23.92 18.19
CA GLU A 216 21.19 -22.88 18.44
C GLU A 216 21.11 -22.32 19.87
N TYR A 217 19.99 -22.52 20.57
CA TYR A 217 19.70 -21.92 21.88
C TYR A 217 19.85 -22.88 23.06
N MET A 218 20.51 -24.03 22.87
CA MET A 218 20.72 -25.03 23.92
C MET A 218 21.69 -24.57 25.02
N GLU A 219 22.60 -23.65 24.71
CA GLU A 219 23.58 -23.13 25.67
C GLU A 219 23.04 -21.92 26.45
N LYS A 220 23.37 -21.89 27.75
CA LYS A 220 22.86 -20.89 28.72
C LYS A 220 23.18 -19.44 28.33
N PHE A 221 24.27 -19.21 27.60
CA PHE A 221 24.68 -17.88 27.14
C PHE A 221 24.10 -17.50 25.77
N THR A 222 23.60 -18.46 24.98
CA THR A 222 23.04 -18.16 23.65
C THR A 222 21.60 -17.66 23.74
N VAL A 223 20.89 -17.99 24.83
CA VAL A 223 19.55 -17.44 25.14
C VAL A 223 19.57 -15.92 25.21
N SER A 224 20.69 -15.31 25.63
CA SER A 224 20.81 -13.85 25.67
C SER A 224 20.84 -13.22 24.28
N ARG A 225 21.15 -13.97 23.21
CA ARG A 225 21.00 -13.48 21.82
C ARG A 225 19.53 -13.41 21.37
N LEU A 226 18.65 -14.18 22.02
CA LEU A 226 17.22 -14.19 21.71
C LEU A 226 16.48 -13.05 22.42
N VAL A 227 16.81 -12.81 23.70
CA VAL A 227 16.08 -11.89 24.59
C VAL A 227 16.82 -10.56 24.82
N GLY A 228 18.11 -10.50 24.49
CA GLY A 228 19.00 -9.38 24.79
C GLY A 228 20.07 -9.78 25.83
N SER A 229 21.30 -9.34 25.61
CA SER A 229 22.40 -9.53 26.58
C SER A 229 22.09 -8.76 27.88
N PRO A 230 22.62 -9.18 29.04
CA PRO A 230 22.56 -8.39 30.28
C PRO A 230 23.54 -7.19 30.23
N PRO A 231 23.35 -6.15 31.06
CA PRO A 231 24.23 -4.97 31.10
C PRO A 231 25.68 -5.39 31.34
N GLY A 232 26.60 -4.95 30.47
CA GLY A 232 28.03 -5.29 30.54
C GLY A 232 28.49 -6.43 29.64
N TYR A 233 27.61 -7.04 28.84
CA TYR A 233 27.96 -8.03 27.81
C TYR A 233 27.86 -7.46 26.39
N VAL A 234 28.70 -7.96 25.47
CA VAL A 234 28.65 -7.59 24.04
C VAL A 234 27.26 -7.91 23.48
N GLY A 235 26.62 -6.92 22.84
CA GLY A 235 25.24 -7.03 22.32
C GLY A 235 24.14 -6.48 23.23
N TYR A 236 24.49 -5.87 24.38
CA TYR A 236 23.51 -5.23 25.28
C TYR A 236 22.67 -4.14 24.60
N GLU A 237 23.29 -3.29 23.78
CA GLU A 237 22.59 -2.21 23.06
C GLU A 237 21.90 -2.68 21.75
N GLY A 238 22.20 -3.91 21.29
CA GLY A 238 21.75 -4.41 19.98
C GLY A 238 20.40 -5.11 19.99
N GLY A 239 19.79 -5.34 21.16
CA GLY A 239 18.57 -6.15 21.29
C GLY A 239 18.79 -7.64 21.03
N GLY A 240 17.80 -8.47 21.36
CA GLY A 240 17.73 -9.86 20.93
C GLY A 240 17.04 -10.03 19.57
N GLN A 241 17.15 -11.19 18.94
CA GLN A 241 16.48 -11.46 17.64
C GLN A 241 14.96 -11.24 17.64
N LEU A 242 14.32 -11.15 18.82
CA LEU A 242 12.87 -10.97 18.99
C LEU A 242 12.46 -9.60 19.58
N THR A 243 13.40 -8.70 19.87
CA THR A 243 13.17 -7.41 20.56
C THR A 243 13.85 -6.27 19.84
#